data_AF-A0A7K1AFN3-F1
#
_entry.id   AF-A0A7K1AFN3-F1
#
_cell.length_a   1.000
_cell.length_b   1.000
_cell.length_c   1.000
_cell.angle_alpha   90.00
_cell.angle_beta   90.00
_cell.angle_gamma   90.00
#
_symmetry.space_group_name_H-M   'P 1'
#
loop_
_entity.id
_entity.type
_entity.pdbx_description
1 polymer ?
#
loop_
_entity_poly.entity_id
_entity_poly.type
_entity_poly.pdbx_seq_one_letter_code
_entity_poly.pdbx_strand_id
1 'polypeptide(L)' 'RIRLPMRRLGTPEDLGQAVLYFVSPASSWVTGQILSVDGGM' A
#
# COMPACT_ATOMS: atom_id res chain seq x y z
N ARG A 1 5.21 -10.02 -20.44
CA ARG A 1 3.88 -9.46 -20.05
C ARG A 1 3.88 -9.30 -18.54
N ILE A 2 3.55 -8.13 -18.00
CA ILE A 2 3.41 -7.92 -16.54
C ILE A 2 2.28 -8.83 -16.03
N ARG A 3 2.54 -9.65 -14.99
CA ARG A 3 1.57 -10.56 -14.35
C ARG A 3 1.07 -10.05 -12.99
N LEU A 4 0.97 -8.74 -12.84
CA LEU A 4 0.35 -8.11 -11.67
C LEU A 4 -1.16 -8.05 -11.89
N PRO A 5 -2.01 -8.39 -10.89
CA PRO A 5 -3.46 -8.19 -10.98
C PRO A 5 -3.85 -6.76 -11.38
N MET A 6 -3.15 -5.76 -10.85
CA MET A 6 -3.39 -4.35 -11.19
C MET A 6 -2.85 -3.94 -12.57
N ARG A 7 -2.15 -4.83 -13.30
CA ARG A 7 -1.65 -4.63 -14.67
C ARG A 7 -0.78 -3.39 -14.90
N ARG A 8 -0.19 -2.83 -13.85
CA ARG A 8 0.78 -1.73 -13.91
C ARG A 8 1.84 -1.91 -12.83
N LEU A 9 3.00 -1.28 -13.03
CA LEU A 9 3.97 -1.12 -11.94
C LEU A 9 3.43 -0.09 -10.93
N GLY A 10 3.78 -0.30 -9.66
CA GLY A 10 3.57 0.69 -8.62
C GLY A 10 4.44 1.93 -8.85
N THR A 11 4.01 3.06 -8.31
CA THR A 11 4.78 4.30 -8.24
C THR A 11 5.15 4.62 -6.79
N PRO A 12 6.11 5.52 -6.53
CA PRO A 12 6.41 5.98 -5.18
C PRO A 12 5.17 6.50 -4.43
N GLU A 13 4.22 7.10 -5.14
CA GLU A 13 2.97 7.63 -4.57
C GLU A 13 2.06 6.51 -4.04
N ASP A 14 2.03 5.32 -4.66
CA ASP A 14 1.25 4.18 -4.17
C ASP A 14 1.72 3.74 -2.78
N LEU A 15 3.04 3.67 -2.58
CA LEU A 15 3.64 3.41 -1.26
C LEU A 15 3.37 4.58 -0.31
N GLY A 16 3.51 5.82 -0.79
CA GLY A 16 3.27 7.02 -0.01
C GLY A 16 1.87 7.09 0.59
N GLN A 17 0.83 6.68 -0.15
CA GLN A 17 -0.54 6.64 0.36
C GLN A 17 -0.72 5.59 1.47
N ALA A 18 -0.06 4.43 1.38
CA ALA A 18 -0.10 3.42 2.43
C ALA A 18 0.60 3.91 3.71
N VAL A 19 1.72 4.62 3.59
CA VAL A 19 2.39 5.27 4.72
C VAL A 19 1.50 6.36 5.31
N LEU A 20 0.88 7.20 4.47
CA LEU A 20 -0.04 8.24 4.91
C LEU A 20 -1.19 7.68 5.75
N TYR A 21 -1.76 6.54 5.35
CA TYR A 21 -2.76 5.86 6.17
C TYR A 21 -2.23 5.55 7.59
N PHE A 22 -1.06 4.90 7.70
CA PHE A 22 -0.48 4.53 9.00
C PHE A 22 -0.08 5.70 9.89
N VAL A 23 0.23 6.87 9.32
CA VAL A 23 0.57 8.07 10.12
C VAL A 23 -0.64 8.97 10.36
N SER A 24 -1.77 8.71 9.69
CA SER A 24 -3.00 9.49 9.83
C SER A 24 -3.84 9.02 11.03
N PRO A 25 -4.75 9.89 11.53
CA PRO A 25 -5.74 9.50 12.55
C PRO A 25 -6.63 8.31 12.15
N ALA A 26 -6.77 8.02 10.85
CA ALA A 26 -7.56 6.90 10.36
C ALA A 26 -7.03 5.53 10.84
N SER A 27 -5.75 5.46 11.22
CA SER A 27 -5.11 4.24 11.74
C SER A 27 -5.05 4.17 13.27
N SER A 28 -5.78 5.02 14.00
CA SER A 28 -5.68 5.16 15.47
C SER A 28 -5.88 3.88 16.30
N TRP A 29 -6.51 2.84 15.75
CA TRP A 29 -6.68 1.54 16.40
C TRP A 29 -6.00 0.38 15.65
N VAL A 30 -5.11 0.68 14.70
CA VAL A 30 -4.42 -0.30 13.87
C VAL A 30 -2.94 -0.33 14.25
N THR A 31 -2.50 -1.44 14.81
CA THR A 31 -1.10 -1.65 15.22
C THR A 31 -0.65 -3.08 14.91
N GLY A 32 0.67 -3.27 14.79
CA GLY A 32 1.29 -4.57 14.52
C GLY A 32 0.97 -5.18 13.15
N GLN A 33 0.43 -4.40 12.22
CA GLN A 33 0.01 -4.88 10.91
C GLN A 33 1.10 -4.69 9.85
N ILE A 34 1.12 -5.61 8.89
CA ILE A 34 1.91 -5.50 7.66
C ILE A 34 0.92 -5.26 6.52
N LEU A 35 1.08 -4.15 5.80
CA LEU A 35 0.27 -3.82 4.63
C LEU A 35 1.10 -4.04 3.36
N SER A 36 0.73 -5.04 2.57
CA SER A 36 1.34 -5.27 1.26
C SER A 36 0.89 -4.19 0.26
N VAL A 37 1.86 -3.58 -0.42
CA VAL A 37 1.64 -2.56 -1.46
C VAL A 37 2.38 -3.00 -2.73
N ASP A 38 1.89 -4.05 -3.37
CA ASP A 38 2.60 -4.77 -4.44
C ASP A 38 1.79 -4.92 -5.73
N GLY A 39 0.59 -4.35 -5.79
CA GLY A 39 -0.30 -4.48 -6.94
C GLY A 39 -0.95 -5.86 -7.09
N GLY A 40 -0.92 -6.68 -6.02
CA GLY A 40 -1.54 -8.00 -5.91
C GLY A 40 -0.58 -9.17 -6.20
N MET A 41 0.70 -9.06 -5.82
CA MET A 41 1.67 -10.17 -6.00
C MET A 41 1.49 -11.30 -4.99
#